data_AF-A0A2N2EPU6-F1
#
_entry.id   AF-A0A2N2EPU6-F1
#
_cell.length_a   1.000
_cell.length_b   1.000
_cell.length_c   1.000
_cell.angle_alpha   90.00
_cell.angle_beta   90.00
_cell.angle_gamma   90.00
#
_symmetry.space_group_name_H-M   'P 1'
#
loop_
_entity.id
_entity.type
_entity.pdbx_description
1 polymer ?
#
loop_
_entity_poly.entity_id
_entity_poly.type
_entity_poly.pdbx_seq_one_letter_code
_entity_poly.pdbx_strand_id
1 'polypeptide(L)'
;MPIDDCGGISRKISAFLDGELDEKDKEAVRAHLEACASCSETLRRFKAADAGLRALPPVEPSPFFAARVAAAARALNEYHGPFRRFVLYPIPAAAALTAFIIFNIFTFAFNINALENGPRRELARKVVTQLARPASLINPVAVARLCGDCSRYMCQCMHEAGKKNICPCKDCEIDKAAGGNINTEGEHNVH
;
A
#
# COMPACT_ATOMS: atom_id res chain seq x y z
N MET A 1 -36.23 30.60 19.15
CA MET A 1 -37.51 31.11 19.69
C MET A 1 -38.36 31.51 18.49
N PRO A 2 -39.60 31.04 18.32
CA PRO A 2 -40.46 31.52 17.24
C PRO A 2 -40.71 33.02 17.43
N ILE A 3 -40.70 33.78 16.33
CA ILE A 3 -40.92 35.22 16.34
C ILE A 3 -42.30 35.42 15.75
N ASP A 4 -43.27 35.63 16.61
CA ASP A 4 -44.69 35.71 16.29
C ASP A 4 -45.30 37.09 16.62
N ASP A 5 -44.56 37.95 17.32
CA ASP A 5 -44.96 39.32 17.64
C ASP A 5 -44.57 40.33 16.54
N CYS A 6 -45.30 41.46 16.49
CA CYS A 6 -45.02 42.53 15.53
C CYS A 6 -43.62 43.13 15.71
N GLY A 7 -43.12 43.20 16.95
CA GLY A 7 -41.83 43.82 17.27
C GLY A 7 -40.65 43.02 16.72
N GLY A 8 -40.68 41.71 16.88
CA GLY A 8 -39.67 40.81 16.35
C GLY A 8 -39.74 40.67 14.84
N ILE A 9 -40.94 40.61 14.26
CA ILE A 9 -41.10 40.57 12.80
C ILE A 9 -40.57 41.85 12.17
N SER A 10 -40.95 43.03 12.68
CA SER A 10 -40.51 44.33 12.15
C SER A 10 -38.99 44.45 12.03
N ARG A 11 -38.25 43.97 13.05
CA ARG A 11 -36.77 43.95 13.02
C ARG A 11 -36.17 43.01 11.96
N LYS A 12 -36.92 41.98 11.53
CA LYS A 12 -36.49 41.01 10.53
C LYS A 12 -36.90 41.35 9.11
N ILE A 13 -37.71 42.39 8.88
CA ILE A 13 -38.18 42.78 7.53
C ILE A 13 -37.02 43.16 6.59
N SER A 14 -35.97 43.84 7.09
CA SER A 14 -34.79 44.15 6.27
C SER A 14 -34.06 42.89 5.84
N ALA A 15 -33.65 42.05 6.80
CA ALA A 15 -32.99 40.78 6.53
C ALA A 15 -33.83 39.84 5.64
N PHE A 16 -35.16 39.92 5.74
CA PHE A 16 -36.08 39.20 4.85
C PHE A 16 -35.99 39.70 3.39
N LEU A 17 -35.91 41.02 3.17
CA LEU A 17 -35.72 41.61 1.85
C LEU A 17 -34.33 41.29 1.27
N ASP A 18 -33.31 41.30 2.11
CA ASP A 18 -31.92 41.05 1.73
C ASP A 18 -31.62 39.54 1.54
N GLY A 19 -32.57 38.66 1.89
CA GLY A 19 -32.46 37.21 1.73
C GLY A 19 -31.57 36.53 2.78
N GLU A 20 -31.23 37.23 3.87
CA GLU A 20 -30.29 36.81 4.91
C GLU A 20 -30.90 35.90 5.99
N LEU A 21 -32.23 35.74 6.00
CA LEU A 21 -32.91 34.88 6.96
C LEU A 21 -32.80 33.39 6.60
N ASP A 22 -32.81 32.53 7.62
CA ASP A 22 -33.02 31.09 7.43
C ASP A 22 -34.46 30.79 6.99
N GLU A 23 -34.70 29.59 6.47
CA GLU A 23 -36.02 29.21 5.92
C GLU A 23 -37.14 29.22 6.98
N LYS A 24 -36.82 28.92 8.24
CA LYS A 24 -37.81 28.92 9.32
C LYS A 24 -38.27 30.34 9.65
N ASP A 25 -37.33 31.26 9.73
CA ASP A 25 -37.59 32.67 9.98
C ASP A 25 -38.28 33.34 8.78
N LYS A 26 -37.91 32.98 7.55
CA LYS A 26 -38.61 33.44 6.34
C LYS A 26 -40.09 33.05 6.36
N GLU A 27 -40.40 31.81 6.72
CA GLU A 27 -41.78 31.33 6.80
C GLU A 27 -42.59 32.09 7.85
N ALA A 28 -42.01 32.27 9.05
CA ALA A 28 -42.65 33.03 10.13
C ALA A 28 -42.93 34.49 9.74
N VAL A 29 -41.96 35.15 9.08
CA VAL A 29 -42.12 36.51 8.57
C VAL A 29 -43.20 36.57 7.50
N ARG A 30 -43.23 35.62 6.55
CA ARG A 30 -44.24 35.57 5.49
C ARG A 30 -45.65 35.42 6.06
N ALA A 31 -45.85 34.45 6.95
CA ALA A 31 -47.14 34.22 7.60
C ALA A 31 -47.63 35.45 8.37
N HIS A 32 -46.73 36.15 9.08
CA HIS A 32 -47.09 37.35 9.82
C HIS A 32 -47.43 38.54 8.90
N LEU A 33 -46.73 38.69 7.78
CA LEU A 33 -47.00 39.76 6.81
C LEU A 33 -48.36 39.60 6.12
N GLU A 34 -48.85 38.37 5.97
CA GLU A 34 -50.20 38.10 5.45
C GLU A 34 -51.30 38.47 6.46
N ALA A 35 -51.02 38.31 7.75
CA ALA A 35 -51.99 38.56 8.82
C ALA A 35 -51.94 40.01 9.38
N CYS A 36 -50.82 40.72 9.27
CA CYS A 36 -50.61 42.03 9.91
C CYS A 36 -50.41 43.16 8.91
N ALA A 37 -51.42 44.04 8.81
CA ALA A 37 -51.39 45.20 7.91
C ALA A 37 -50.26 46.19 8.23
N SER A 38 -49.92 46.38 9.52
CA SER A 38 -48.85 47.29 9.95
C SER A 38 -47.46 46.83 9.49
N CYS A 39 -47.18 45.53 9.65
CA CYS A 39 -45.92 44.93 9.18
C CYS A 39 -45.84 44.90 7.65
N SER A 40 -46.97 44.65 6.97
CA SER A 40 -47.06 44.71 5.49
C SER A 40 -46.79 46.11 4.94
N GLU A 41 -47.32 47.15 5.60
CA GLU A 41 -47.04 48.55 5.25
C GLU A 41 -45.56 48.90 5.46
N THR A 42 -44.96 48.41 6.55
CA THR A 42 -43.51 48.57 6.80
C THR A 42 -42.68 47.94 5.69
N LEU A 43 -43.02 46.72 5.26
CA LEU A 43 -42.38 46.06 4.12
C LEU A 43 -42.52 46.87 2.83
N ARG A 44 -43.69 47.46 2.56
CA ARG A 44 -43.91 48.32 1.38
C ARG A 44 -43.00 49.53 1.38
N ARG A 45 -42.82 50.18 2.53
CA ARG A 45 -41.90 51.33 2.68
C ARG A 45 -40.46 50.94 2.39
N PHE A 46 -40.01 49.80 2.90
CA PHE A 46 -38.65 49.30 2.62
C PHE A 46 -38.47 48.97 1.14
N LYS A 47 -39.45 48.32 0.50
CA LYS A 47 -39.42 48.07 -0.95
C LYS A 47 -39.38 49.35 -1.78
N ALA A 48 -40.13 50.38 -1.37
CA ALA A 48 -40.10 51.68 -2.04
C ALA A 48 -38.74 52.38 -1.91
N ALA A 49 -38.11 52.29 -0.74
CA ALA A 49 -36.76 52.81 -0.53
C ALA A 49 -35.72 52.06 -1.38
N ASP A 50 -35.74 50.73 -1.37
CA ASP A 50 -34.86 49.89 -2.20
C ASP A 50 -35.04 50.17 -3.70
N ALA A 51 -36.28 50.33 -4.17
CA ALA A 51 -36.55 50.73 -5.55
C ALA A 51 -35.97 52.11 -5.89
N GLY A 52 -36.07 53.07 -4.96
CA GLY A 52 -35.46 54.40 -5.12
C GLY A 52 -33.92 54.34 -5.21
N LEU A 53 -33.29 53.49 -4.40
CA LEU A 53 -31.83 53.28 -4.45
C LEU A 53 -31.39 52.62 -5.76
N ARG A 54 -32.13 51.62 -6.25
CA ARG A 54 -31.82 50.94 -7.52
C ARG A 54 -32.01 51.82 -8.75
N ALA A 55 -32.83 52.87 -8.64
CA ALA A 55 -33.03 53.84 -9.70
C ALA A 55 -31.89 54.87 -9.81
N LEU A 56 -30.95 54.88 -8.87
CA LEU A 56 -29.78 55.77 -8.93
C LEU A 56 -28.89 55.41 -10.12
N PRO A 57 -28.27 56.41 -10.78
CA PRO A 57 -27.35 56.15 -11.87
C PRO A 57 -26.14 55.33 -11.38
N PRO A 58 -25.61 54.42 -12.24
CA PRO A 58 -24.43 53.64 -11.89
C PRO A 58 -23.25 54.57 -11.63
N VAL A 59 -22.59 54.37 -10.48
CA VAL A 59 -21.38 55.11 -10.13
C VAL A 59 -20.19 54.40 -10.76
N GLU A 60 -19.48 55.10 -11.65
CA GLU A 60 -18.23 54.58 -12.20
C GLU A 60 -17.12 54.61 -11.13
N PRO A 61 -16.50 53.47 -10.80
CA PRO A 61 -15.41 53.44 -9.84
C PRO A 61 -14.15 54.09 -10.45
N SER A 62 -13.28 54.66 -9.61
CA SER A 62 -12.00 55.22 -10.08
C SER A 62 -11.16 54.16 -10.84
N PRO A 63 -10.34 54.54 -11.85
CA PRO A 63 -9.58 53.59 -12.67
C PRO A 63 -8.71 52.58 -11.90
N PHE A 64 -8.27 52.93 -10.68
CA PHE A 64 -7.43 52.07 -9.84
C PHE A 64 -8.20 51.33 -8.72
N PHE A 65 -9.53 51.47 -8.66
CA PHE A 65 -10.34 50.87 -7.61
C PHE A 65 -10.24 49.34 -7.63
N ALA A 66 -10.41 48.73 -8.81
CA ALA A 66 -10.33 47.28 -8.96
C ALA A 66 -8.96 46.73 -8.53
N ALA A 67 -7.88 47.42 -8.91
CA ALA A 67 -6.53 47.05 -8.50
C ALA A 67 -6.33 47.15 -6.98
N ARG A 68 -6.83 48.22 -6.35
CA ARG A 68 -6.77 48.42 -4.89
C ARG A 68 -7.57 47.37 -4.13
N VAL A 69 -8.79 47.07 -4.57
CA VAL A 69 -9.65 46.05 -3.95
C VAL A 69 -9.03 44.66 -4.12
N ALA A 70 -8.51 44.34 -5.30
CA ALA A 70 -7.83 43.07 -5.54
C ALA A 70 -6.57 42.90 -4.67
N ALA A 71 -5.78 43.97 -4.53
CA ALA A 71 -4.61 43.97 -3.65
C ALA A 71 -5.00 43.78 -2.17
N ALA A 72 -6.02 44.51 -1.70
CA ALA A 72 -6.53 44.38 -0.34
C ALA A 72 -7.12 42.99 -0.07
N ALA A 73 -7.89 42.44 -1.00
CA ALA A 73 -8.46 41.09 -0.89
C ALA A 73 -7.37 40.02 -0.81
N ARG A 74 -6.29 40.15 -1.60
CA ARG A 74 -5.12 39.25 -1.50
C ARG A 74 -4.42 39.36 -0.16
N ALA A 75 -4.24 40.58 0.37
CA ALA A 75 -3.62 40.78 1.68
C ALA A 75 -4.45 40.16 2.82
N LEU A 76 -5.78 40.26 2.76
CA LEU A 76 -6.67 39.60 3.71
C LEU A 76 -6.70 38.07 3.52
N ASN A 77 -6.56 37.61 2.28
CA ASN A 77 -6.52 36.20 1.93
C ASN A 77 -5.11 35.59 1.99
N GLU A 78 -4.12 36.31 2.53
CA GLU A 78 -2.88 35.70 3.00
C GLU A 78 -3.14 34.91 4.28
N TYR A 79 -4.06 33.95 4.20
CA TYR A 79 -4.09 32.83 5.13
C TYR A 79 -2.89 31.93 4.81
N HIS A 80 -1.71 32.37 5.26
CA HIS A 80 -0.53 31.53 5.38
C HIS A 80 -0.76 30.51 6.49
N GLY A 81 -1.66 29.56 6.25
CA GLY A 81 -1.83 28.41 7.13
C GLY A 81 -0.48 27.69 7.29
N PRO A 82 -0.26 27.00 8.43
CA PRO A 82 0.97 26.24 8.68
C PRO A 82 1.27 25.22 7.57
N PHE A 83 0.26 24.85 6.79
CA PHE A 83 0.33 23.98 5.63
C PHE A 83 1.30 24.46 4.53
N ARG A 84 1.39 25.76 4.22
CA ARG A 84 2.33 26.26 3.18
C ARG A 84 3.79 26.16 3.62
N ARG A 85 4.07 26.38 4.90
CA ARG A 85 5.39 26.11 5.50
C ARG A 85 5.69 24.61 5.58
N PHE A 86 4.69 23.78 5.87
CA PHE A 86 4.83 22.33 5.98
C PHE A 86 5.04 21.63 4.63
N VAL A 87 4.56 22.21 3.52
CA VAL A 87 4.77 21.67 2.15
C VAL A 87 6.11 22.11 1.54
N LEU A 88 6.61 23.31 1.86
CA LEU A 88 7.86 23.84 1.29
C LEU A 88 9.13 23.33 2.00
N TYR A 89 9.03 22.82 3.24
CA TYR A 89 10.19 22.46 4.08
C TYR A 89 10.70 20.99 3.98
N PRO A 90 9.90 19.94 3.64
CA PRO A 90 10.38 18.56 3.73
C PRO A 90 10.90 17.95 2.41
N ILE A 91 10.80 18.64 1.27
CA ILE A 91 11.18 18.07 -0.04
C ILE A 91 12.69 17.66 -0.11
N PRO A 92 13.67 18.43 0.40
CA PRO A 92 15.07 17.98 0.33
C PRO A 92 15.39 16.85 1.32
N ALA A 93 14.70 16.77 2.45
CA ALA A 93 14.93 15.74 3.47
C ALA A 93 14.37 14.36 3.05
N ALA A 94 13.21 14.34 2.39
CA ALA A 94 12.61 13.11 1.89
C ALA A 94 13.38 12.51 0.70
N ALA A 95 13.96 13.35 -0.16
CA ALA A 95 14.81 12.91 -1.27
C ALA A 95 16.12 12.25 -0.79
N ALA A 96 16.73 12.78 0.28
CA ALA A 96 17.94 12.21 0.86
C ALA A 96 17.67 10.83 1.49
N LEU A 97 16.57 10.68 2.23
CA LEU A 97 16.20 9.40 2.85
C LEU A 97 15.89 8.32 1.80
N THR A 98 15.15 8.69 0.75
CA THR A 98 14.80 7.76 -0.34
C THR A 98 16.05 7.33 -1.12
N ALA A 99 16.97 8.24 -1.44
CA ALA A 99 18.25 7.90 -2.06
C ALA A 99 19.10 6.96 -1.17
N PHE A 100 19.14 7.22 0.14
CA PHE A 100 19.87 6.36 1.09
C PHE A 100 19.29 4.94 1.16
N ILE A 101 17.96 4.81 1.21
CA ILE A 101 17.28 3.51 1.22
C ILE A 101 17.58 2.74 -0.08
N ILE A 102 17.45 3.40 -1.24
CA ILE A 102 17.74 2.78 -2.55
C ILE A 102 19.20 2.32 -2.63
N PHE A 103 20.15 3.14 -2.15
CA PHE A 103 21.56 2.78 -2.11
C PHE A 103 21.81 1.53 -1.27
N ASN A 104 21.25 1.47 -0.06
CA ASN A 104 21.40 0.30 0.81
C ASN A 104 20.77 -0.97 0.21
N ILE A 105 19.59 -0.85 -0.40
CA ILE A 105 18.92 -1.96 -1.09
C ILE A 105 19.78 -2.44 -2.26
N PHE A 106 20.34 -1.53 -3.06
CA PHE A 106 21.18 -1.86 -4.20
C PHE A 106 22.48 -2.55 -3.75
N THR A 107 23.17 -2.03 -2.73
CA THR A 107 24.35 -2.67 -2.14
C THR A 107 24.02 -4.05 -1.60
N PHE A 108 22.90 -4.21 -0.90
CA PHE A 108 22.48 -5.51 -0.38
C PHE A 108 22.17 -6.50 -1.51
N ALA A 109 21.37 -6.09 -2.50
CA ALA A 109 21.06 -6.91 -3.67
C ALA A 109 22.33 -7.30 -4.45
N PHE A 110 23.28 -6.38 -4.60
CA PHE A 110 24.56 -6.64 -5.25
C PHE A 110 25.41 -7.64 -4.45
N ASN A 111 25.47 -7.51 -3.13
CA ASN A 111 26.17 -8.47 -2.26
C ASN A 111 25.54 -9.87 -2.30
N ILE A 112 24.21 -9.96 -2.30
CA ILE A 112 23.51 -11.24 -2.44
C ILE A 112 23.78 -11.88 -3.81
N ASN A 113 23.70 -11.10 -4.89
CA ASN A 113 24.06 -11.58 -6.23
C ASN A 113 25.54 -11.99 -6.33
N ALA A 114 26.45 -11.30 -5.65
CA ALA A 114 27.86 -11.67 -5.57
C ALA A 114 28.07 -12.99 -4.81
N LEU A 115 27.27 -13.26 -3.78
CA LEU A 115 27.28 -14.54 -3.05
C LEU A 115 26.65 -15.68 -3.86
N GLU A 116 25.68 -15.38 -4.73
CA GLU A 116 25.00 -16.38 -5.57
C GLU A 116 25.88 -16.89 -6.73
N ASN A 117 26.92 -16.13 -7.10
CA ASN A 117 27.95 -16.53 -8.08
C ASN A 117 29.07 -17.40 -7.48
N GLY A 118 28.99 -17.76 -6.19
CA GLY A 118 29.96 -18.65 -5.55
C GLY A 118 29.71 -20.14 -5.83
N PRO A 119 30.74 -21.02 -5.75
CA PRO A 119 30.68 -22.46 -6.03
C PRO A 119 29.74 -23.28 -5.12
N ARG A 120 29.04 -22.64 -4.17
CA ARG A 120 28.08 -23.27 -3.26
C ARG A 120 26.80 -23.74 -3.94
N ARG A 121 26.43 -23.22 -5.11
CA ARG A 121 25.26 -23.71 -5.88
C ARG A 121 25.43 -25.16 -6.33
N GLU A 122 26.65 -25.56 -6.66
CA GLU A 122 26.92 -26.94 -7.08
C GLU A 122 26.86 -27.93 -5.91
N LEU A 123 27.34 -27.51 -4.74
CA LEU A 123 27.25 -28.29 -3.51
C LEU A 123 25.80 -28.40 -3.01
N ALA A 124 25.05 -27.30 -3.01
CA ALA A 124 23.64 -27.28 -2.61
C ALA A 124 22.77 -28.13 -3.56
N ARG A 125 23.03 -28.10 -4.88
CA ARG A 125 22.32 -28.95 -5.85
C ARG A 125 22.58 -30.43 -5.60
N LYS A 126 23.83 -30.85 -5.35
CA LYS A 126 24.16 -32.26 -5.05
C LYS A 126 23.54 -32.76 -3.74
N VAL A 127 23.46 -31.90 -2.72
CA VAL A 127 22.85 -32.24 -1.43
C VAL A 127 21.32 -32.29 -1.55
N VAL A 128 20.71 -31.35 -2.27
CA VAL A 128 19.25 -31.32 -2.48
C VAL A 128 18.80 -32.47 -3.37
N THR A 129 19.53 -32.88 -4.42
CA THR A 129 19.12 -34.05 -5.23
C THR A 129 19.22 -35.38 -4.48
N GLN A 130 20.12 -35.48 -3.48
CA GLN A 130 20.20 -36.62 -2.57
C GLN A 130 19.05 -36.62 -1.55
N LEU A 131 18.66 -35.45 -1.03
CA LEU A 131 17.64 -35.32 0.04
C LEU A 131 16.21 -35.07 -0.46
N ALA A 132 16.02 -34.65 -1.71
CA ALA A 132 14.71 -34.31 -2.30
C ALA A 132 14.07 -35.47 -3.08
N ARG A 133 14.48 -36.73 -2.86
CA ARG A 133 13.57 -37.85 -3.12
C ARG A 133 12.55 -37.86 -1.98
N PRO A 134 11.25 -37.60 -2.24
CA PRO A 134 10.26 -37.55 -1.17
C PRO A 134 10.01 -38.98 -0.66
N ALA A 135 10.80 -39.42 0.31
CA ALA A 135 10.41 -40.51 1.18
C ALA A 135 9.36 -39.96 2.13
N SER A 136 8.11 -39.91 1.66
CA SER A 136 6.96 -39.64 2.53
C SER A 136 6.94 -40.74 3.60
N LEU A 137 7.36 -40.41 4.82
CA LEU A 137 7.44 -41.31 5.98
C LEU A 137 6.09 -41.97 6.36
N ILE A 138 5.00 -41.52 5.73
CA ILE A 138 3.63 -41.98 5.97
C ILE A 138 3.21 -43.06 4.94
N ASN A 139 4.01 -43.33 3.90
CA ASN A 139 3.71 -44.40 2.94
C ASN A 139 4.36 -45.72 3.39
N PRO A 140 3.57 -46.73 3.83
CA PRO A 140 4.11 -47.99 4.33
C PRO A 140 4.93 -48.76 3.25
N VAL A 141 4.64 -48.54 1.96
CA VAL A 141 5.40 -49.13 0.84
C VAL A 141 6.76 -48.44 0.65
N ALA A 142 6.85 -47.13 0.94
CA ALA A 142 8.12 -46.39 0.87
C ALA A 142 9.03 -46.75 2.06
N VAL A 143 8.46 -46.93 3.26
CA VAL A 143 9.18 -47.41 4.45
C VAL A 143 9.70 -48.83 4.24
N ALA A 144 8.89 -49.72 3.63
CA ALA A 144 9.33 -51.08 3.30
C ALA A 144 10.51 -51.11 2.30
N ARG A 145 10.54 -50.18 1.32
CA ARG A 145 11.69 -50.04 0.40
C ARG A 145 12.94 -49.49 1.09
N LEU A 146 12.78 -48.51 1.98
CA LEU A 146 13.89 -47.95 2.75
C LEU A 146 14.57 -49.01 3.63
N CYS A 147 13.79 -49.91 4.26
CA CYS A 147 14.33 -51.04 5.02
C CYS A 147 15.11 -52.02 4.12
N GLY A 148 14.64 -52.27 2.90
CA GLY A 148 15.36 -53.07 1.89
C GLY A 148 16.71 -52.45 1.51
N ASP A 149 16.72 -51.16 1.17
CA ASP A 149 17.94 -50.47 0.73
C ASP A 149 18.94 -50.25 1.86
N CYS A 150 18.48 -50.00 3.09
CA CYS A 150 19.34 -49.96 4.28
C CYS A 150 20.03 -51.30 4.55
N SER A 151 19.33 -52.42 4.38
CA SER A 151 19.95 -53.75 4.54
C SER A 151 21.03 -54.02 3.48
N ARG A 152 20.83 -53.54 2.24
CA ARG A 152 21.81 -53.67 1.15
C ARG A 152 23.05 -52.81 1.40
N TYR A 153 22.89 -51.58 1.87
CA TYR A 153 24.00 -50.70 2.25
C TYR A 153 24.81 -51.24 3.44
N MET A 154 24.13 -51.74 4.48
CA MET A 154 24.81 -52.36 5.63
C MET A 154 25.60 -53.61 5.23
N CYS A 155 25.08 -54.40 4.28
CA CYS A 155 25.81 -55.53 3.72
C CYS A 155 27.07 -55.08 2.98
N GLN A 156 26.97 -54.07 2.11
CA GLN A 156 28.11 -53.52 1.37
C GLN A 156 29.21 -52.99 2.30
N CYS A 157 28.86 -52.20 3.31
CA CYS A 157 29.84 -51.69 4.30
C CYS A 157 30.54 -52.81 5.08
N MET A 158 29.84 -53.90 5.41
CA MET A 158 30.43 -55.04 6.11
C MET A 158 31.39 -55.86 5.24
N HIS A 159 31.13 -55.94 3.93
CA HIS A 159 32.05 -56.53 2.94
C HIS A 159 33.30 -55.67 2.75
N GLU A 160 33.16 -54.36 2.61
CA GLU A 160 34.30 -53.42 2.53
C GLU A 160 35.16 -53.46 3.80
N ALA A 161 34.54 -53.67 4.97
CA ALA A 161 35.23 -53.84 6.25
C ALA A 161 35.86 -55.25 6.45
N GLY A 162 35.78 -56.15 5.46
CA GLY A 162 36.39 -57.48 5.50
C GLY A 162 35.68 -58.49 6.42
N LYS A 163 34.47 -58.20 6.90
CA LYS A 163 33.72 -59.02 7.87
C LYS A 163 32.63 -59.87 7.20
N LYS A 164 32.96 -60.49 6.07
CA LYS A 164 32.04 -61.30 5.25
C LYS A 164 31.44 -62.49 6.00
N ASN A 165 32.18 -63.09 6.92
CA ASN A 165 31.78 -64.24 7.73
C ASN A 165 30.61 -63.96 8.70
N ILE A 166 30.25 -62.70 8.92
CA ILE A 166 29.15 -62.29 9.80
C ILE A 166 27.88 -61.96 8.99
N CYS A 167 27.94 -62.06 7.65
CA CYS A 167 26.79 -61.81 6.79
C CYS A 167 25.70 -62.90 6.98
N PRO A 168 24.47 -62.54 7.38
CA PRO A 168 23.39 -63.50 7.62
C PRO A 168 22.68 -63.96 6.32
N CYS A 169 23.06 -63.42 5.16
CA CYS A 169 22.46 -63.75 3.88
C CYS A 169 22.95 -65.13 3.38
N LYS A 170 22.05 -66.10 3.20
CA LYS A 170 22.39 -67.42 2.65
C LYS A 170 22.89 -67.40 1.21
N ASP A 171 22.44 -66.42 0.40
CA ASP A 171 22.81 -66.22 -1.00
C ASP A 171 23.02 -64.71 -1.27
N CYS A 172 24.27 -64.23 -1.17
CA CYS A 172 24.58 -62.81 -1.39
C CYS A 172 24.93 -62.53 -2.86
N GLU A 173 24.20 -61.61 -3.51
CA GLU A 173 24.47 -61.19 -4.91
C GLU A 173 25.78 -60.42 -5.07
N ILE A 174 26.25 -59.72 -4.02
CA ILE A 174 27.51 -58.95 -4.02
C ILE A 174 28.72 -59.87 -4.17
N ASP A 175 28.66 -61.08 -3.59
CA ASP A 175 29.69 -62.10 -3.78
C ASP A 175 29.69 -62.72 -5.18
N LYS A 176 28.52 -62.83 -5.81
CA LYS A 176 28.40 -63.35 -7.19
C LYS A 176 28.95 -62.35 -8.21
N ALA A 177 28.83 -61.05 -7.95
CA ALA A 177 29.42 -59.99 -8.78
C ALA A 177 30.95 -59.90 -8.65
N ALA A 178 31.51 -60.18 -7.46
CA ALA A 178 32.96 -60.16 -7.23
C ALA A 178 33.69 -61.43 -7.72
N GLY A 179 32.96 -62.52 -7.99
CA GLY A 179 33.52 -63.83 -8.36
C GLY A 179 33.42 -64.23 -9.83
N GLY A 180 33.05 -63.33 -10.75
CA GLY A 180 32.68 -63.72 -12.11
C GLY A 180 33.05 -62.74 -13.22
N ASN A 181 34.34 -62.38 -13.34
CA ASN A 181 34.96 -62.17 -14.66
C ASN A 181 36.50 -62.18 -14.58
N ILE A 182 37.08 -63.35 -14.29
CA ILE A 182 38.45 -63.65 -14.70
C ILE A 182 38.32 -64.85 -15.61
N ASN A 183 38.55 -64.63 -16.91
CA ASN A 183 39.05 -65.55 -17.94
C ASN A 183 38.47 -65.13 -19.31
N THR A 184 39.27 -64.44 -20.14
CA THR A 184 39.94 -65.01 -21.33
C THR A 184 40.44 -63.88 -22.25
N GLU A 185 41.74 -63.96 -22.58
CA GLU A 185 42.35 -63.75 -23.90
C GLU A 185 42.21 -62.42 -24.65
N GLY A 186 43.36 -61.88 -25.08
CA GLY A 186 43.45 -60.83 -26.10
C GLY A 186 44.80 -60.12 -26.18
N GLU A 187 45.76 -60.79 -26.82
CA GLU A 187 46.74 -60.26 -27.79
C GLU A 187 47.67 -59.08 -27.39
N HIS A 188 48.99 -59.28 -27.34
CA HIS A 188 49.94 -59.10 -28.46
C HIS A 188 49.93 -57.68 -29.08
N ASN A 189 50.95 -56.88 -28.76
CA ASN A 189 51.54 -55.83 -29.60
C ASN A 189 52.96 -55.59 -29.05
N VAL A 190 53.99 -56.25 -29.61
CA VAL A 190 54.87 -55.73 -30.67
C VAL A 190 55.47 -54.37 -30.32
N HIS A 191 56.66 -54.39 -29.72
CA HIS A 191 57.89 -53.88 -30.33
C HIS A 191 59.13 -54.43 -29.61
#